data_AF-A0A1T4PJT1-F1
#
_entry.id   AF-A0A1T4PJT1-F1
#
_cell.length_a   1.000
_cell.length_b   1.000
_cell.length_c   1.000
_cell.angle_alpha   90.00
_cell.angle_beta   90.00
_cell.angle_gamma   90.00
#
_symmetry.space_group_name_H-M   'P 1'
#
loop_
_entity.id
_entity.type
_entity.pdbx_description
1 polymer ?
#
loop_
_entity_poly.entity_id
_entity_poly.type
_entity_poly.pdbx_seq_one_letter_code
_entity_poly.pdbx_strand_id
1 'polypeptide(L)'
;MLLTSCATIFTGTYDYISFDSKPSGAKVFLDGIELCETPCGEDIKRSINSKEVEFVLDGYKTKVVRLDKEFNVISVLNMTTIFGWAVDVATGAVLKYGRKHYRVDMERDEAFIASLKEAKEIHIDSNTKEATIYVQR
;
A
#
# COMPACT_ATOMS: atom_id res chain seq x y z
N MET A 1 37.76 -29.04 -7.54
CA MET A 1 36.64 -28.60 -8.40
C MET A 1 35.88 -27.52 -7.65
N LEU A 2 35.96 -26.29 -8.14
CA LEU A 2 35.30 -25.12 -7.56
C LEU A 2 33.88 -25.05 -8.12
N LEU A 3 32.93 -25.64 -7.40
CA LEU A 3 31.52 -25.28 -7.53
C LEU A 3 31.11 -24.53 -6.26
N THR A 4 31.84 -23.46 -5.94
CA THR A 4 31.29 -22.44 -5.05
C THR A 4 30.25 -21.68 -5.85
N SER A 5 29.01 -22.15 -5.71
CA SER A 5 27.79 -21.47 -6.11
C SER A 5 27.91 -19.96 -5.89
N CYS A 6 28.26 -19.20 -6.93
CA CYS A 6 27.91 -17.79 -6.97
C CYS A 6 26.38 -17.76 -6.98
N ALA A 7 25.80 -17.50 -5.81
CA ALA A 7 24.40 -17.13 -5.70
C ALA A 7 24.16 -16.02 -6.73
N THR A 8 23.43 -16.34 -7.79
CA THR A 8 22.89 -15.33 -8.69
C THR A 8 21.95 -14.53 -7.80
N ILE A 9 22.41 -13.40 -7.29
CA ILE A 9 21.55 -12.41 -6.64
C ILE A 9 20.68 -11.84 -7.77
N PHE A 10 19.70 -12.62 -8.22
CA PHE A 10 18.47 -12.06 -8.73
C PHE A 10 17.87 -11.32 -7.55
N THR A 11 18.21 -10.03 -7.41
CA THR A 11 17.48 -9.17 -6.48
C THR A 11 16.03 -9.19 -6.97
N GLY A 12 15.17 -9.99 -6.33
CA GLY A 12 13.82 -10.28 -6.82
C GLY A 12 13.03 -9.01 -7.14
N THR A 13 11.98 -9.12 -7.95
CA THR A 13 11.12 -8.00 -8.36
C THR A 13 10.11 -7.60 -7.29
N TYR A 14 10.25 -8.09 -6.07
CA TYR A 14 9.34 -7.87 -4.95
C TYR A 14 10.11 -7.33 -3.75
N ASP A 15 9.41 -6.58 -2.93
CA ASP A 15 9.87 -6.12 -1.63
C ASP A 15 8.79 -6.39 -0.59
N TYR A 16 9.17 -7.05 0.49
CA TYR A 16 8.29 -7.20 1.64
C TYR A 16 8.10 -5.84 2.34
N ILE A 17 6.85 -5.41 2.50
CA ILE A 17 6.48 -4.15 3.14
C ILE A 17 5.45 -4.44 4.23
N SER A 18 5.67 -3.91 5.43
CA SER A 18 4.75 -4.02 6.57
C SER A 18 3.92 -2.74 6.75
N PHE A 19 2.64 -2.94 7.03
CA PHE A 19 1.65 -1.89 7.24
C PHE A 19 1.07 -2.00 8.66
N ASP A 20 1.10 -0.90 9.38
CA ASP A 20 0.62 -0.78 10.75
C ASP A 20 -0.24 0.49 10.88
N SER A 21 -1.27 0.45 11.73
CA SER A 21 -2.14 1.59 11.96
C SER A 21 -2.57 1.73 13.41
N LYS A 22 -2.89 2.96 13.80
CA LYS A 22 -3.45 3.28 15.11
C LYS A 22 -4.74 4.09 14.93
N PRO A 23 -5.92 3.55 15.29
CA PRO A 23 -6.15 2.21 15.83
C PRO A 23 -5.89 1.11 14.79
N SER A 24 -5.60 -0.11 15.27
CA SER A 24 -5.43 -1.29 14.41
C SER A 24 -6.75 -1.73 13.76
N GLY A 25 -6.67 -2.57 12.72
CA GLY A 25 -7.84 -3.09 11.99
C GLY A 25 -8.21 -2.26 10.76
N ALA A 26 -7.38 -1.28 10.37
CA ALA A 26 -7.56 -0.58 9.11
C ALA A 26 -7.32 -1.52 7.93
N LYS A 27 -8.22 -1.52 6.95
CA LYS A 27 -8.05 -2.17 5.64
C LYS A 27 -7.03 -1.40 4.83
N VAL A 28 -6.11 -2.13 4.22
CA VAL A 28 -5.03 -1.60 3.39
C VAL A 28 -5.35 -1.91 1.93
N PHE A 29 -5.40 -0.89 1.09
CA PHE A 29 -5.61 -1.02 -0.34
C PHE A 29 -4.35 -0.60 -1.08
N LEU A 30 -3.98 -1.32 -2.14
CA LEU A 30 -2.92 -0.94 -3.06
C LEU A 30 -3.50 -0.68 -4.43
N ASP A 31 -3.37 0.55 -4.91
CA ASP A 31 -3.93 0.98 -6.20
C ASP A 31 -5.44 0.60 -6.33
N GLY A 32 -6.20 0.71 -5.23
CA GLY A 32 -7.63 0.39 -5.14
C GLY A 32 -8.00 -1.07 -4.88
N ILE A 33 -7.03 -1.98 -4.78
CA ILE A 33 -7.27 -3.41 -4.49
C ILE A 33 -6.98 -3.70 -3.02
N GLU A 34 -7.93 -4.30 -2.31
CA GLU A 34 -7.75 -4.70 -0.90
C GLU A 34 -6.61 -5.73 -0.80
N LEU A 35 -5.61 -5.42 0.03
CA LEU A 35 -4.46 -6.28 0.30
C LEU A 35 -4.66 -7.08 1.60
N CYS A 36 -4.81 -6.37 2.71
CA CYS A 36 -4.81 -6.95 4.05
C CYS A 36 -5.41 -5.99 5.09
N GLU A 37 -5.57 -6.47 6.32
CA GLU A 37 -5.97 -5.66 7.46
C GLU A 37 -4.78 -5.48 8.42
N THR A 38 -4.56 -4.25 8.89
CA THR A 38 -3.43 -3.92 9.76
C THR A 38 -3.57 -4.51 11.18
N PRO A 39 -2.46 -4.95 11.80
CA PRO A 39 -1.09 -4.99 11.26
C PRO A 39 -0.87 -6.18 10.31
N CYS A 40 -0.31 -5.91 9.13
CA CYS A 40 -0.02 -6.94 8.11
C CYS A 40 1.29 -6.64 7.37
N GLY A 41 1.76 -7.59 6.56
CA GLY A 41 2.90 -7.38 5.67
C GLY A 41 2.76 -8.20 4.39
N GLU A 42 3.12 -7.58 3.27
CA GLU A 42 2.86 -8.11 1.92
C GLU A 42 4.09 -7.93 1.02
N ASP A 43 4.27 -8.87 0.08
CA ASP A 43 5.29 -8.76 -0.97
C ASP A 43 4.79 -7.87 -2.11
N ILE A 44 5.27 -6.63 -2.13
CA ILE A 44 4.86 -5.64 -3.12
C ILE A 44 5.77 -5.71 -4.34
N LYS A 45 5.18 -5.94 -5.51
CA LYS A 45 5.90 -5.92 -6.79
C LYS A 45 6.47 -4.54 -7.07
N ARG A 46 7.78 -4.48 -7.31
CA ARG A 46 8.49 -3.30 -7.81
C ARG A 46 7.93 -2.92 -9.18
N SER A 47 7.79 -1.63 -9.40
CA SER A 47 7.32 -1.08 -10.66
C SER A 47 7.95 0.28 -10.86
N ILE A 48 8.05 0.73 -12.10
CA ILE A 48 8.40 2.13 -12.43
C ILE A 48 7.28 3.07 -11.95
N ASN A 49 6.03 2.66 -12.11
CA ASN A 49 4.87 3.46 -11.75
C ASN A 49 4.76 3.61 -10.24
N SER A 50 4.50 4.83 -9.77
CA SER A 50 4.18 5.10 -8.37
C SER A 50 3.03 4.22 -7.90
N LYS A 51 3.14 3.71 -6.67
CA LYS A 51 2.06 2.99 -6.01
C LYS A 51 1.55 3.80 -4.84
N GLU A 52 0.24 3.78 -4.66
CA GLU A 52 -0.43 4.42 -3.53
C GLU A 52 -1.09 3.34 -2.67
N VAL A 53 -0.92 3.52 -1.36
CA VAL A 53 -1.51 2.65 -0.35
C VAL A 53 -2.52 3.48 0.43
N GLU A 54 -3.74 2.98 0.51
CA GLU A 54 -4.82 3.62 1.25
C GLU A 54 -5.12 2.82 2.52
N PHE A 55 -5.21 3.50 3.65
CA PHE A 55 -5.65 2.95 4.92
C PHE A 55 -7.08 3.42 5.17
N VAL A 56 -8.01 2.49 5.31
CA VAL A 56 -9.44 2.74 5.51
C VAL A 56 -9.88 2.08 6.80
N LEU A 57 -10.51 2.85 7.69
CA LEU A 57 -11.06 2.36 8.95
C LEU A 57 -12.37 3.11 9.24
N ASP A 58 -13.40 2.38 9.64
CA ASP A 58 -14.73 2.95 9.87
C ASP A 58 -14.73 4.06 10.92
N GLY A 59 -15.27 5.23 10.57
CA GLY A 59 -15.28 6.41 11.43
C GLY A 59 -13.95 7.18 11.47
N TYR A 60 -12.99 6.82 10.62
CA TYR A 60 -11.73 7.52 10.44
C TYR A 60 -11.58 8.01 9.01
N LYS A 61 -10.80 9.08 8.84
CA LYS A 61 -10.46 9.61 7.52
C LYS A 61 -9.53 8.63 6.80
N THR A 62 -9.82 8.34 5.54
CA THR A 62 -8.92 7.55 4.68
C THR A 62 -7.56 8.25 4.59
N LYS A 63 -6.49 7.49 4.85
CA LYS A 63 -5.13 7.99 4.71
C LYS A 63 -4.47 7.38 3.48
N VAL A 64 -4.02 8.22 2.56
CA VAL A 64 -3.25 7.79 1.38
C VAL A 64 -1.77 8.01 1.64
N VAL A 65 -0.96 6.99 1.39
CA VAL A 65 0.50 7.02 1.51
C VAL A 65 1.12 6.53 0.22
N ARG A 66 2.08 7.28 -0.30
CA ARG A 66 2.80 6.93 -1.53
C ARG A 66 4.03 6.10 -1.17
N LEU A 67 4.26 5.01 -1.92
CA LEU A 67 5.41 4.16 -1.68
C LEU A 67 6.68 4.75 -2.31
N ASP A 68 7.54 5.34 -1.47
CA ASP A 68 8.82 5.94 -1.86
C ASP A 68 9.82 4.90 -2.38
N LYS A 69 10.58 5.29 -3.42
CA LYS A 69 11.52 4.41 -4.13
C LYS A 69 12.92 4.97 -4.14
N GLU A 70 13.89 4.06 -4.09
CA GLU A 70 15.31 4.33 -4.21
C GLU A 70 15.89 3.54 -5.41
N PHE A 71 16.83 4.14 -6.13
CA PHE A 71 17.54 3.48 -7.22
C PHE A 71 18.65 2.60 -6.65
N ASN A 72 18.59 1.29 -6.93
CA ASN A 72 19.69 0.39 -6.56
C ASN A 72 20.72 0.30 -7.69
N VAL A 73 21.68 1.23 -7.67
CA VAL A 73 22.76 1.30 -8.67
C VAL A 73 23.75 0.13 -8.62
N ILE A 74 23.77 -0.66 -7.54
CA ILE A 74 24.67 -1.82 -7.41
C ILE A 74 24.07 -3.07 -8.09
N SER A 75 22.74 -3.22 -8.08
CA SER A 75 22.04 -4.19 -8.94
C SER A 75 22.31 -3.92 -10.43
N VAL A 76 22.52 -2.66 -10.81
CA VAL A 76 22.81 -2.21 -12.18
C VAL A 76 24.24 -2.59 -12.64
N LEU A 77 25.19 -2.83 -11.72
CA LEU A 77 26.57 -3.17 -12.08
C LEU A 77 26.83 -4.67 -12.34
N ASN A 78 25.90 -5.56 -11.95
CA ASN A 78 26.10 -7.02 -11.99
C ASN A 78 25.76 -7.68 -13.34
N MET A 79 25.33 -6.94 -14.37
CA MET A 79 25.12 -7.49 -15.71
C MET A 79 26.05 -6.81 -16.73
N THR A 80 27.05 -7.56 -17.18
CA THR A 80 28.15 -7.14 -18.07
C THR A 80 27.73 -6.85 -19.52
N THR A 81 26.45 -6.62 -19.82
CA THR A 81 25.95 -6.50 -21.20
C THR A 81 24.90 -5.39 -21.33
N ILE A 82 25.03 -4.58 -22.39
CA ILE A 82 24.08 -3.52 -22.77
C ILE A 82 22.65 -4.00 -23.09
N PHE A 83 22.34 -5.28 -23.02
CA PHE A 83 20.97 -5.77 -23.18
C PHE A 83 20.30 -6.03 -21.83
N GLY A 84 21.09 -6.23 -20.76
CA GLY A 84 20.58 -6.40 -19.40
C GLY A 84 19.92 -5.12 -18.86
N TRP A 85 20.49 -3.94 -19.14
CA TRP A 85 19.91 -2.68 -18.66
C TRP A 85 18.50 -2.41 -19.19
N ALA A 86 18.23 -2.77 -20.45
CA ALA A 86 16.93 -2.53 -21.06
C ALA A 86 15.84 -3.37 -20.37
N VAL A 87 16.17 -4.62 -20.04
CA VAL A 87 15.28 -5.54 -19.34
C VAL A 87 15.10 -5.14 -17.87
N ASP A 88 16.15 -4.75 -17.18
CA ASP A 88 16.09 -4.37 -15.76
C ASP A 88 15.31 -3.07 -15.53
N VAL A 89 15.44 -2.10 -16.45
CA VAL A 89 14.62 -0.89 -16.44
C VAL A 89 13.17 -1.25 -16.75
N ALA A 90 12.91 -2.01 -17.81
CA ALA A 90 11.55 -2.38 -18.21
C ALA A 90 10.82 -3.19 -17.12
N THR A 91 11.51 -4.05 -16.38
CA THR A 91 10.93 -4.87 -15.30
C THR A 91 10.86 -4.15 -13.96
N GLY A 92 11.48 -2.97 -13.82
CA GLY A 92 11.57 -2.24 -12.55
C GLY A 92 12.52 -2.86 -11.54
N ALA A 93 13.36 -3.82 -11.95
CA ALA A 93 14.34 -4.47 -11.08
C ALA A 93 15.40 -3.51 -10.54
N VAL A 94 15.64 -2.39 -11.23
CA VAL A 94 16.54 -1.29 -10.80
C VAL A 94 16.00 -0.47 -9.63
N LEU A 95 14.68 -0.52 -9.38
CA LEU A 95 14.02 0.24 -8.33
C LEU A 95 13.81 -0.65 -7.10
N LYS A 96 13.97 -0.09 -5.91
CA LYS A 96 13.55 -0.72 -4.66
C LYS A 96 12.68 0.24 -3.87
N TYR A 97 11.73 -0.28 -3.11
CA TYR A 97 11.03 0.57 -2.14
C TYR A 97 12.00 0.95 -1.02
N GLY A 98 12.19 2.24 -0.76
CA GLY A 98 13.14 2.73 0.25
C GLY A 98 12.65 2.41 1.66
N ARG A 99 11.38 2.74 1.95
CA ARG A 99 10.73 2.42 3.22
C ARG A 99 10.06 1.06 3.16
N LYS A 100 10.34 0.20 4.15
CA LYS A 100 9.75 -1.14 4.29
C LYS A 100 8.66 -1.23 5.36
N HIS A 101 8.52 -0.20 6.19
CA HIS A 101 7.56 -0.18 7.27
C HIS A 101 6.78 1.13 7.27
N TYR A 102 5.46 1.04 7.18
CA TYR A 102 4.54 2.17 7.19
C TYR A 102 3.65 2.07 8.42
N ARG A 103 3.77 3.05 9.32
CA ARG A 103 2.83 3.24 10.43
C ARG A 103 2.03 4.50 10.21
N VAL A 104 0.71 4.40 10.32
CA VAL A 104 -0.22 5.51 10.17
C VAL A 104 -1.05 5.69 11.42
N ASP A 105 -1.06 6.91 11.97
CA ASP A 105 -2.04 7.31 12.96
C ASP A 105 -3.30 7.83 12.24
N MET A 106 -4.42 7.15 12.46
CA MET A 106 -5.70 7.45 11.82
C MET A 106 -6.40 8.59 12.56
N GLU A 107 -6.84 9.60 11.81
CA GLU A 107 -7.60 10.73 12.34
C GLU A 107 -9.08 10.41 12.29
N ARG A 108 -9.80 10.62 13.41
CA ARG A 108 -11.26 10.42 13.41
C ARG A 108 -11.94 11.39 12.46
N ASP A 109 -12.95 10.91 11.76
CA ASP A 109 -13.78 11.76 10.92
C ASP A 109 -14.86 12.44 11.78
N GLU A 110 -14.49 13.57 12.39
CA GLU A 110 -15.41 14.32 13.25
C GLU A 110 -16.66 14.82 12.51
N ALA A 111 -16.56 15.12 11.21
CA ALA A 111 -17.69 15.56 10.41
C ALA A 111 -18.69 14.42 10.20
N PHE A 112 -18.19 13.20 9.92
CA PHE A 112 -19.02 12.00 9.86
C PHE A 112 -19.65 11.65 11.21
N ILE A 113 -18.90 11.74 12.31
CA ILE A 113 -19.44 11.47 13.64
C ILE A 113 -20.48 12.53 14.06
N ALA A 114 -20.30 13.79 13.69
CA ALA A 114 -21.27 14.85 13.94
C ALA A 114 -22.59 14.59 13.20
N SER A 115 -22.53 14.20 11.93
CA SER A 115 -23.73 13.89 11.15
C SER A 115 -24.50 12.68 11.70
N LEU A 116 -23.82 11.68 12.25
CA LEU A 116 -24.46 10.57 12.95
C LEU A 116 -25.12 10.98 14.28
N LYS A 117 -24.56 11.96 14.99
CA LYS A 117 -25.13 12.45 16.27
C LYS A 117 -26.37 13.32 16.07
N GLU A 118 -26.43 14.07 14.99
CA GLU A 118 -27.57 14.91 14.63
C GLU A 118 -28.65 14.15 13.83
N ALA A 119 -28.39 12.87 13.50
CA ALA A 119 -29.33 12.03 12.79
C ALA A 119 -30.59 11.78 13.63
N LYS A 120 -31.74 12.22 13.11
CA LYS A 120 -33.06 11.91 13.66
C LYS A 120 -33.47 10.48 13.33
N GLU A 121 -33.20 10.07 12.10
CA GLU A 121 -33.60 8.76 11.57
C GLU A 121 -32.60 8.31 10.50
N ILE A 122 -32.29 7.00 10.49
CA ILE A 122 -31.41 6.37 9.49
C ILE A 122 -32.23 5.29 8.80
N HIS A 123 -32.41 5.44 7.48
CA HIS A 123 -33.04 4.42 6.64
C HIS A 123 -31.95 3.63 5.92
N ILE A 124 -31.94 2.31 6.13
CA ILE A 124 -31.01 1.39 5.48
C ILE A 124 -31.81 0.52 4.51
N ASP A 125 -31.59 0.73 3.21
CA ASP A 125 -32.15 -0.14 2.18
C ASP A 125 -31.16 -1.28 1.89
N SER A 126 -31.53 -2.50 2.30
CA SER A 126 -30.69 -3.68 2.11
C SER A 126 -30.65 -4.20 0.67
N ASN A 127 -31.58 -3.79 -0.20
CA ASN A 127 -31.60 -4.16 -1.61
C ASN A 127 -30.68 -3.24 -2.43
N THR A 128 -30.71 -1.93 -2.17
CA THR A 128 -29.85 -0.97 -2.87
C THR A 128 -28.49 -0.77 -2.20
N LYS A 129 -28.32 -1.26 -0.97
CA LYS A 129 -27.12 -1.03 -0.12
C LYS A 129 -26.88 0.45 0.17
N GLU A 130 -27.95 1.24 0.22
CA GLU A 130 -27.89 2.66 0.51
C GLU A 130 -28.31 2.93 1.96
N ALA A 131 -27.65 3.91 2.58
CA ALA A 131 -28.02 4.44 3.89
C ALA A 131 -28.35 5.93 3.74
N THR A 132 -29.59 6.30 4.03
CA THR A 132 -30.06 7.69 4.01
C THR A 132 -30.16 8.21 5.45
N ILE A 133 -29.54 9.36 5.70
CA ILE A 133 -29.52 10.00 7.02
C ILE A 133 -30.43 11.23 7.00
N TYR A 134 -31.48 11.23 7.83
CA TYR A 134 -32.35 12.37 8.04
C TYR A 134 -31.88 13.18 9.24
N VAL A 135 -31.46 14.43 9.01
CA VAL A 135 -30.96 15.34 10.06
C VAL A 135 -32.08 16.31 10.46
N GLN A 136 -32.26 16.53 11.77
CA GLN A 136 -33.22 17.52 12.27
C GLN A 136 -32.52 18.88 12.34
N ARG A 137 -32.90 19.82 11.48
CA ARG A 137 -32.50 21.23 11.62
C ARG A 137 -33.26 21.94 12.72
#